data_AF-A0A4V1SS88-F1
#
_entry.id   AF-A0A4V1SS88-F1
#
_cell.length_a   1.000
_cell.length_b   1.000
_cell.length_c   1.000
_cell.angle_alpha   90.00
_cell.angle_beta   90.00
_cell.angle_gamma   90.00
#
_symmetry.space_group_name_H-M   'P 1'
#
loop_
_entity.id
_entity.type
_entity.pdbx_description
1 polymer ?
#
loop_
_entity_poly.entity_id
_entity_poly.type
_entity_poly.pdbx_seq_one_letter_code
_entity_poly.pdbx_strand_id
1 'polypeptide(L)' 'AISAGLVMTTSAGGINGVRTLRKIGKFTAPLGNIDAGDVGDAALYYFSDLSKRVTGNIHFVDGGFNIMGLGVDGE' A
#
# COMPACT_ATOMS: atom_id res chain seq x y z
N ALA A 1 11.62 4.84 3.23
CA ALA A 1 10.70 4.91 2.07
C ALA A 1 9.37 4.26 2.46
N ILE A 2 8.26 4.61 1.82
CA ILE A 2 6.96 3.96 2.03
C ILE A 2 6.61 3.17 0.77
N SER A 3 6.43 1.86 0.92
CA SER A 3 5.91 0.96 -0.11
C SER A 3 4.41 0.87 0.06
N ALA A 4 3.70 1.79 -0.60
CA ALA A 4 2.26 1.87 -0.54
C ALA A 4 1.59 0.80 -1.41
N GLY A 5 0.47 0.26 -0.94
CA GLY A 5 -0.47 -0.46 -1.79
C GLY A 5 -1.06 0.46 -2.86
N LEU A 6 -1.71 -0.12 -3.86
CA LEU A 6 -2.19 0.65 -5.01
C LEU A 6 -3.31 1.62 -4.61
N VAL A 7 -3.00 2.93 -4.59
CA VAL A 7 -3.97 4.03 -4.43
C VAL A 7 -4.33 4.60 -5.81
N MET A 8 -5.61 4.89 -6.04
CA MET A 8 -6.06 5.49 -7.31
C MET A 8 -5.66 6.96 -7.37
N THR A 9 -4.64 7.27 -8.17
CA THR A 9 -4.17 8.63 -8.48
C THR A 9 -4.37 8.95 -9.96
N THR A 10 -4.11 10.21 -10.36
CA THR A 10 -4.07 10.61 -11.77
C THR A 10 -2.99 9.84 -12.55
N SER A 11 -1.82 9.63 -11.95
CA SER A 11 -0.74 8.82 -12.55
C SER A 11 -1.12 7.36 -12.69
N ALA A 12 -1.82 6.78 -11.72
CA ALA A 12 -2.31 5.40 -11.78
C ALA A 12 -3.28 5.18 -12.94
N GLY A 13 -4.10 6.17 -13.28
CA GLY A 13 -5.05 6.11 -14.39
C GLY A 13 -4.41 5.93 -15.77
N GLY A 14 -3.11 6.25 -15.91
CA GLY A 14 -2.36 6.05 -17.15
C GLY A 14 -1.76 4.64 -17.31
N ILE A 15 -1.86 3.77 -16.31
CA ILE A 15 -1.26 2.44 -16.32
C ILE A 15 -2.30 1.38 -16.71
N ASN A 16 -2.03 0.65 -17.79
CA ASN A 16 -2.87 -0.46 -18.20
C ASN A 16 -2.93 -1.55 -17.11
N GLY A 17 -4.12 -2.08 -16.84
CA GLY A 17 -4.31 -3.15 -15.84
C GLY A 17 -4.43 -2.66 -14.38
N VAL A 18 -4.37 -1.35 -14.11
CA VAL A 18 -4.44 -0.81 -12.74
C VAL A 18 -5.74 -1.17 -12.00
N ARG A 19 -6.86 -1.24 -12.74
CA ARG A 19 -8.16 -1.63 -12.16
C ARG A 19 -8.17 -3.09 -11.74
N THR A 20 -7.58 -3.97 -12.55
CA THR A 20 -7.41 -5.39 -12.22
C THR A 20 -6.54 -5.51 -10.98
N LEU A 21 -5.37 -4.87 -10.96
CA LEU A 21 -4.46 -4.89 -9.82
C LEU A 21 -5.13 -4.40 -8.53
N ARG A 22 -5.97 -3.35 -8.61
CA ARG A 22 -6.73 -2.88 -7.44
C ARG A 22 -7.82 -3.86 -6.99
N LYS A 23 -8.37 -4.67 -7.91
CA LYS A 23 -9.26 -5.79 -7.55
C LYS A 23 -8.47 -6.87 -6.81
N ILE A 24 -7.31 -7.28 -7.33
CA ILE A 24 -6.45 -8.29 -6.68
C ILE A 24 -6.08 -7.86 -5.26
N GLY A 25 -5.61 -6.61 -5.10
CA GLY A 25 -5.26 -6.04 -3.81
C GLY A 25 -6.41 -6.09 -2.80
N LYS A 26 -7.64 -5.83 -3.24
CA LYS A 26 -8.84 -5.87 -2.39
C LYS A 26 -9.06 -7.25 -1.74
N PHE A 27 -8.82 -8.34 -2.48
CA PHE A 27 -9.13 -9.70 -2.05
C PHE A 27 -7.93 -10.43 -1.46
N THR A 28 -6.73 -10.09 -1.92
CA THR A 28 -5.51 -10.75 -1.50
C THR A 28 -4.96 -10.15 -0.21
N ALA A 29 -4.97 -8.82 -0.08
CA ALA A 29 -4.42 -8.17 1.10
C ALA A 29 -5.28 -8.48 2.35
N PRO A 30 -4.68 -8.90 3.48
CA PRO A 30 -5.40 -9.19 4.73
C PRO A 30 -6.35 -8.09 5.19
N LEU A 31 -5.99 -6.82 4.97
CA LEU A 31 -6.80 -5.65 5.31
C LEU A 31 -7.41 -4.96 4.08
N GLY A 32 -7.28 -5.56 2.90
CA GLY A 32 -7.76 -5.00 1.64
C GLY A 32 -6.95 -3.80 1.16
N ASN A 33 -7.55 -3.00 0.28
CA ASN A 33 -6.90 -1.82 -0.29
C ASN A 33 -6.79 -0.70 0.75
N ILE A 34 -5.64 -0.04 0.75
CA ILE A 34 -5.41 1.21 1.49
C ILE A 34 -5.93 2.44 0.73
N ASP A 35 -6.03 3.54 1.47
CA ASP A 35 -6.31 4.88 0.97
C ASP A 35 -5.10 5.81 1.11
N ALA A 36 -5.17 6.99 0.48
CA ALA A 36 -4.08 7.97 0.54
C ALA A 36 -3.79 8.45 1.99
N GLY A 37 -4.81 8.43 2.86
CA GLY A 37 -4.68 8.80 4.27
C GLY A 37 -3.74 7.87 5.04
N ASP A 38 -3.83 6.56 4.82
CA ASP A 38 -2.98 5.57 5.50
C ASP A 38 -1.49 5.81 5.19
N VAL A 39 -1.18 6.18 3.94
CA VAL A 39 0.17 6.55 3.52
C VAL A 39 0.62 7.85 4.18
N GLY A 40 -0.30 8.82 4.31
CA GLY A 40 -0.06 10.08 5.00
C GLY A 40 0.25 9.89 6.48
N ASP A 41 -0.49 9.02 7.17
CA ASP A 41 -0.28 8.73 8.58
C ASP A 41 1.07 8.03 8.83
N ALA A 42 1.45 7.08 7.96
CA ALA A 42 2.78 6.46 8.02
C ALA A 42 3.90 7.47 7.73
N ALA A 43 3.68 8.42 6.81
CA ALA A 43 4.61 9.51 6.57
C ALA A 43 4.72 10.43 7.79
N LEU A 44 3.61 10.77 8.44
CA LEU A 44 3.60 11.58 9.65
C LEU A 44 4.39 10.89 10.78
N TYR A 45 4.22 9.59 10.97
CA TYR A 45 5.06 8.80 11.88
C TYR A 45 6.55 8.98 11.56
N TYR A 46 6.94 8.84 10.29
CA TYR A 46 8.35 9.00 9.87
C TYR A 46 8.90 10.41 9.99
N PHE A 47 8.07 11.44 9.86
CA PHE A 47 8.49 12.83 10.07
C PHE A 47 8.41 13.27 11.53
N SER A 48 7.88 12.42 12.42
CA SER A 48 7.74 12.70 13.85
C SER A 48 8.89 12.12 14.67
N ASP A 49 8.98 12.60 15.92
CA ASP A 49 9.89 12.10 16.94
C ASP A 49 9.68 10.60 17.29
N LEU A 50 8.52 10.02 16.95
CA LEU A 50 8.20 8.61 17.19
C LEU A 50 9.09 7.67 16.39
N SER A 51 9.69 8.16 15.30
CA SER A 51 10.55 7.38 14.41
C SER A 51 12.04 7.70 14.56
N LYS A 52 12.45 8.44 15.61
CA LYS A 52 13.84 8.88 15.86
C LYS A 52 14.92 7.80 15.75
N ARG A 53 14.57 6.54 15.98
CA ARG A 53 15.49 5.39 15.91
C ARG A 53 15.16 4.41 14.78
N VAL A 54 14.43 4.87 13.77
CA VAL A 54 14.05 4.06 12.60
C VAL A 54 14.68 4.68 11.36
N THR A 55 15.63 3.97 10.74
CA THR A 55 16.36 4.45 9.55
C THR A 55 16.65 3.30 8.59
N GLY A 56 16.91 3.59 7.31
CA GLY A 56 17.26 2.60 6.29
C GLY A 56 16.14 1.61 5.92
N ASN A 57 14.92 1.83 6.40
CA ASN A 57 13.81 0.90 6.24
C ASN A 57 12.86 1.25 5.08
N ILE A 58 12.16 0.22 4.61
CA ILE A 58 11.00 0.32 3.72
C ILE A 58 9.77 -0.06 4.54
N HIS A 59 8.85 0.89 4.72
CA HIS A 59 7.59 0.66 5.43
C HIS A 59 6.53 0.22 4.45
N PHE A 60 5.99 -0.98 4.62
CA PHE A 60 4.89 -1.47 3.81
C PHE A 60 3.57 -0.95 4.38
N VAL A 61 2.84 -0.21 3.54
CA VAL A 61 1.51 0.33 3.85
C VAL A 61 0.59 -0.12 2.72
N ASP A 62 0.27 -1.40 2.69
CA ASP A 62 -0.38 -2.04 1.56
C ASP A 62 -1.50 -3.02 1.97
N GLY A 63 -1.99 -2.87 3.20
CA GLY A 63 -2.99 -3.77 3.77
C GLY A 63 -2.46 -5.19 4.01
N GLY A 64 -1.14 -5.40 3.97
CA GLY A 64 -0.48 -6.70 4.10
C GLY A 64 -0.42 -7.47 2.79
N PHE A 65 -0.57 -6.82 1.63
CA PHE A 65 -0.49 -7.48 0.34
C PHE A 65 0.88 -8.17 0.13
N ASN A 66 1.99 -7.52 0.53
CA ASN A 66 3.34 -8.02 0.33
C ASN A 66 3.66 -9.36 1.01
N ILE A 67 2.97 -9.70 2.10
CA ILE A 67 3.21 -10.94 2.85
C ILE A 67 2.39 -12.13 2.34
N MET A 68 1.53 -11.90 1.34
CA MET A 68 0.67 -12.95 0.78
C MET A 68 1.41 -13.74 -0.31
N GLY A 69 1.32 -15.07 -0.23
CA GLY A 69 2.02 -15.97 -1.16
C GLY A 69 1.26 -16.29 -2.45
N LEU A 70 -0.06 -16.06 -2.50
CA LEU A 70 -0.91 -16.30 -3.65
C LEU A 70 -1.87 -15.13 -3.82
N GLY A 71 -1.92 -14.59 -5.05
CA GLY A 71 -2.94 -13.62 -5.44
C GLY A 71 -4.28 -14.30 -5.61
N VAL A 72 -5.29 -13.85 -4.88
CA VAL A 72 -6.67 -14.29 -5.05
C VAL A 72 -7.39 -13.22 -5.85
N ASP A 73 -7.72 -13.56 -7.09
CA ASP A 73 -8.69 -12.81 -7.86
C ASP A 73 -10.05 -13.34 -7.44
N GLY A 74 -10.81 -12.55 -6.67
CA GLY A 74 -12.13 -12.94 -6.13
C GLY A 74 -13.19 -13.19 -7.21
N GLU A 75 -12.99 -14.23 -8.03
CA GLU A 75 -14.06 -15.05 -8.61
C GLU A 75 -14.77 -15.85 -7.51
#